data_AF-A0A143QG71-F1
#
_entry.id   AF-A0A143QG71-F1
#
_cell.length_a   1.000
_cell.length_b   1.000
_cell.length_c   1.000
_cell.angle_alpha   90.00
_cell.angle_beta   90.00
_cell.angle_gamma   90.00
#
_symmetry.space_group_name_H-M   'P 1'
#
loop_
_entity.id
_entity.type
_entity.pdbx_description
1 polymer ?
#
loop_
_entity_poly.entity_id
_entity_poly.type
_entity_poly.pdbx_seq_one_letter_code
_entity_poly.pdbx_strand_id
1 'polypeptide(L)'
;MRVSDTASTQPADDTPEQLRIRRAKRAALLERGVEAYPVSVPRTHSLLEIRTQFPELDADTTTGLIVGVVGRVIFVRNTGKLCFATLQEGDGTQLQAMISLAGVGEDALAAWKADVDLGDFVFVHGEVISSRRGELSVMADAWQIASKSLRPLPVAHKELSEETRIRQRYLDLITRPEARETARKRIAVVRELRNALERRGFLEVETPMLQTLHGGAAARPFVTHSNAMDTDLYLRIAPELFLKRCVVGGIEKVFEINRNFRNEGADSSHSPEFAMLETYEAYGTYDDSAKMTRELVQEVAVAALGSTVVTLPDGTSYDLGGEWTTLEMYPSLSESLGFDVTPDTTVDELLAIADKVGLDVPRKDGVSIYGHGKLVEELWEHQVGDALTEPTFVRDFPVETSPLTRQHRSKPGVTEKWDLYVRGFELATGYSELIDPIIQRERFEDQARQAAAGDDEAMVLDEDFLAAMEQGMPPTTGTGMGIDRLLMALTGLGIRETILFPIVKPSQA
;
A
#
# COMPACT_ATOMS: atom_id res chain seq x y z
N MET A 1 -17.23 44.51 -55.23
CA MET A 1 -16.03 44.20 -54.43
C MET A 1 -16.12 45.00 -53.13
N ARG A 2 -16.55 44.37 -52.05
CA ARG A 2 -16.33 44.80 -50.67
C ARG A 2 -16.58 43.59 -49.78
N VAL A 3 -15.49 43.10 -49.22
CA VAL A 3 -15.40 42.03 -48.22
C VAL A 3 -15.98 42.58 -46.93
N SER A 4 -16.92 41.85 -46.31
CA SER A 4 -17.37 42.12 -44.95
C SER A 4 -16.77 41.07 -44.02
N ASP A 5 -15.90 41.53 -43.13
CA ASP A 5 -15.30 40.80 -42.01
C ASP A 5 -16.36 40.04 -41.21
N THR A 6 -16.26 38.72 -41.20
CA THR A 6 -16.83 37.90 -40.13
C THR A 6 -15.86 37.93 -38.96
N ALA A 7 -16.18 38.76 -37.97
CA ALA A 7 -15.56 38.71 -36.65
C ALA A 7 -15.70 37.29 -36.08
N SER A 8 -14.58 36.62 -35.84
CA SER A 8 -14.52 35.34 -35.15
C SER A 8 -14.96 35.54 -33.70
N THR A 9 -16.18 35.14 -33.38
CA THR A 9 -16.60 34.94 -31.98
C THR A 9 -15.75 33.80 -31.40
N GLN A 10 -14.82 34.15 -30.50
CA GLN A 10 -14.18 33.15 -29.64
C GLN A 10 -15.26 32.38 -28.87
N PRO A 11 -15.16 31.04 -28.75
CA PRO A 11 -16.10 30.27 -27.94
C PRO A 11 -16.03 30.74 -26.48
N ALA A 12 -17.19 30.70 -25.79
CA ALA A 12 -17.28 31.02 -24.38
C ALA A 12 -16.35 30.13 -23.55
N ASP A 13 -15.61 30.74 -22.63
CA ASP A 13 -14.71 30.01 -21.73
C ASP A 13 -15.54 29.31 -20.64
N ASP A 14 -15.89 28.04 -20.87
CA ASP A 14 -16.62 27.17 -19.93
C ASP A 14 -15.75 26.73 -18.73
N THR A 15 -14.57 27.32 -18.57
CA THR A 15 -13.70 27.10 -17.41
C THR A 15 -14.43 27.57 -16.13
N PRO A 16 -14.49 26.75 -15.05
CA PRO A 16 -15.06 27.18 -13.78
C PRO A 16 -14.49 28.52 -13.32
N GLU A 17 -15.36 29.43 -12.87
CA GLU A 17 -15.03 30.85 -12.64
C GLU A 17 -13.74 31.07 -11.81
N GLN A 18 -13.52 30.27 -10.76
CA GLN A 18 -12.30 30.37 -9.96
C GLN A 18 -11.03 30.02 -10.73
N LEU A 19 -11.07 29.03 -11.63
CA LEU A 19 -9.94 28.65 -12.47
C LEU A 19 -9.66 29.75 -13.51
N ARG A 20 -10.70 30.40 -14.06
CA ARG A 20 -10.57 31.56 -14.95
C ARG A 20 -9.90 32.73 -14.23
N ILE A 21 -10.37 33.10 -13.03
CA ILE A 21 -9.78 34.17 -12.21
C ILE A 21 -8.31 33.88 -11.88
N ARG A 22 -7.99 32.65 -11.43
CA ARG A 22 -6.60 32.28 -11.06
C ARG A 22 -5.67 32.27 -12.27
N ARG A 23 -6.16 31.87 -13.46
CA ARG A 23 -5.41 32.00 -14.73
C ARG A 23 -5.16 33.46 -15.09
N ALA A 24 -6.14 34.33 -14.93
CA ALA A 24 -5.98 35.77 -15.16
C ALA A 24 -4.95 36.39 -14.20
N LYS A 25 -5.00 36.03 -12.90
CA LYS A 25 -3.97 36.44 -11.93
C LYS A 25 -2.57 35.97 -12.31
N ARG A 26 -2.42 34.70 -12.72
CA ARG A 26 -1.15 34.17 -13.25
C ARG A 26 -0.64 35.00 -14.43
N ALA A 27 -1.50 35.30 -15.40
CA ALA A 27 -1.12 36.11 -16.56
C ALA A 27 -0.68 37.53 -16.14
N ALA A 28 -1.45 38.18 -15.26
CA ALA A 28 -1.14 39.51 -14.76
C ALA A 28 0.18 39.58 -13.97
N LEU A 29 0.54 38.52 -13.22
CA LEU A 29 1.85 38.42 -12.56
C LEU A 29 2.98 38.47 -13.60
N LEU A 30 2.88 37.64 -14.64
CA LEU A 30 3.90 37.56 -15.70
C LEU A 30 4.00 38.85 -16.52
N GLU A 31 2.88 39.51 -16.81
CA GLU A 31 2.86 40.80 -17.52
C GLU A 31 3.58 41.91 -16.74
N ARG A 32 3.56 41.86 -15.41
CA ARG A 32 4.33 42.78 -14.54
C ARG A 32 5.79 42.36 -14.34
N GLY A 33 6.26 41.30 -15.00
CA GLY A 33 7.60 40.77 -14.83
C GLY A 33 7.81 39.97 -13.54
N VAL A 34 6.74 39.60 -12.83
CA VAL A 34 6.80 38.75 -11.63
C VAL A 34 6.68 37.29 -12.02
N GLU A 35 7.64 36.46 -11.62
CA GLU A 35 7.57 35.03 -11.87
C GLU A 35 6.47 34.38 -11.02
N ALA A 36 5.48 33.75 -11.67
CA ALA A 36 4.46 32.97 -10.98
C ALA A 36 4.96 31.58 -10.51
N TYR A 37 6.13 31.17 -10.99
CA TYR A 37 6.79 29.88 -10.74
C TYR A 37 8.33 30.05 -10.80
N PRO A 38 8.92 30.85 -9.89
CA PRO A 38 10.38 31.03 -9.88
C PRO A 38 11.10 29.69 -9.68
N VAL A 39 12.28 29.56 -10.28
CA VAL A 39 13.10 28.33 -10.18
C VAL A 39 13.58 28.08 -8.76
N SER A 40 13.84 29.15 -8.00
CA SER A 40 14.32 29.07 -6.63
C SER A 40 13.72 30.18 -5.77
N VAL A 41 13.46 29.88 -4.51
CA VAL A 41 13.19 30.85 -3.45
C VAL A 41 14.21 30.65 -2.33
N PRO A 42 14.70 31.72 -1.67
CA PRO A 42 15.81 31.63 -0.71
C PRO A 42 15.33 31.14 0.66
N ARG A 43 14.78 29.93 0.71
CA ARG A 43 14.35 29.26 1.95
C ARG A 43 15.55 29.00 2.85
N THR A 44 15.49 29.44 4.09
CA THR A 44 16.53 29.21 5.11
C THR A 44 16.13 28.15 6.14
N HIS A 45 14.83 28.01 6.42
CA HIS A 45 14.31 27.06 7.41
C HIS A 45 13.04 26.36 6.90
N SER A 46 12.81 25.14 7.38
CA SER A 46 11.52 24.46 7.37
C SER A 46 10.57 25.06 8.41
N LEU A 47 9.26 24.87 8.25
CA LEU A 47 8.31 25.31 9.27
C LEU A 47 8.47 24.50 10.55
N LEU A 48 8.84 23.22 10.43
CA LEU A 48 9.12 22.33 11.54
C LEU A 48 10.35 22.76 12.36
N GLU A 49 11.43 23.19 11.70
CA GLU A 49 12.62 23.73 12.38
C GLU A 49 12.27 24.94 13.24
N ILE A 50 11.47 25.87 12.71
CA ILE A 50 11.02 27.05 13.47
C ILE A 50 10.16 26.65 14.67
N ARG A 51 9.18 25.75 14.47
CA ARG A 51 8.33 25.25 15.56
C ARG A 51 9.12 24.47 16.62
N THR A 52 10.17 23.76 16.22
CA THR A 52 11.04 23.00 17.12
C THR A 52 12.00 23.91 17.90
N GLN A 53 12.50 24.97 17.26
CA GLN A 53 13.40 25.94 17.91
C GLN A 53 12.66 26.86 18.88
N PHE A 54 11.38 27.18 18.60
CA PHE A 54 10.54 28.03 19.42
C PHE A 54 9.24 27.30 19.84
N PRO A 55 9.34 26.22 20.64
CA PRO A 55 8.17 25.45 21.08
C PRO A 55 7.27 26.26 22.01
N GLU A 56 7.89 27.14 22.82
CA GLU A 56 7.23 28.08 23.71
C GLU A 56 7.86 29.46 23.50
N LEU A 57 7.05 30.43 23.09
CA LEU A 57 7.46 31.82 22.94
C LEU A 57 6.38 32.72 23.54
N ASP A 58 6.75 33.48 24.57
CA ASP A 58 5.85 34.39 25.28
C ASP A 58 5.09 35.30 24.30
N ALA A 59 3.81 35.53 24.56
CA ALA A 59 2.97 36.37 23.70
C ALA A 59 3.56 37.78 23.54
N ASP A 60 3.43 38.34 22.34
CA ASP A 60 3.95 39.67 21.97
C ASP A 60 5.49 39.82 22.05
N THR A 61 6.20 38.71 21.84
CA THR A 61 7.68 38.68 21.85
C THR A 61 8.26 38.64 20.45
N THR A 62 9.38 39.33 20.24
CA THR A 62 10.18 39.26 19.01
C THR A 62 11.52 38.59 19.31
N THR A 63 12.07 37.82 18.36
CA THR A 63 13.24 36.97 18.62
C THR A 63 14.56 37.53 18.07
N GLY A 64 14.51 38.47 17.14
CA GLY A 64 15.62 38.92 16.32
C GLY A 64 16.06 37.93 15.23
N LEU A 65 15.47 36.73 15.16
CA LEU A 65 15.84 35.72 14.17
C LEU A 65 15.15 36.02 12.83
N ILE A 66 15.93 36.33 11.82
CA ILE A 66 15.48 36.53 10.44
C ILE A 66 15.49 35.21 9.68
N VAL A 67 14.36 34.86 9.07
CA VAL A 67 14.15 33.59 8.36
C VAL A 67 13.47 33.81 7.02
N GLY A 68 13.75 32.91 6.08
CA GLY A 68 13.00 32.76 4.84
C GLY A 68 12.28 31.42 4.84
N VAL A 69 10.94 31.44 4.90
CA VAL A 69 10.11 30.24 4.96
C VAL A 69 9.22 30.12 3.73
N VAL A 70 8.86 28.88 3.38
CA VAL A 70 7.99 28.58 2.23
C VAL A 70 6.89 27.65 2.69
N GLY A 71 5.66 27.91 2.26
CA GLY A 71 4.57 26.97 2.49
C GLY A 71 3.35 27.27 1.64
N ARG A 72 2.43 26.31 1.62
CA ARG A 72 1.15 26.43 0.95
C ARG A 72 0.21 27.27 1.83
N VAL A 73 -0.42 28.30 1.27
CA VAL A 73 -1.43 29.09 1.95
C VAL A 73 -2.68 28.24 2.14
N ILE A 74 -2.94 27.80 3.37
CA ILE A 74 -4.13 26.99 3.72
C ILE A 74 -5.23 27.83 4.38
N PHE A 75 -4.89 29.01 4.89
CA PHE A 75 -5.82 29.99 5.43
C PHE A 75 -5.29 31.40 5.13
N VAL A 76 -6.19 32.33 4.83
CA VAL A 76 -5.85 33.74 4.60
C VAL A 76 -6.93 34.65 5.17
N ARG A 77 -6.51 35.72 5.85
CA ARG A 77 -7.40 36.76 6.38
C ARG A 77 -6.77 38.13 6.18
N ASN A 78 -7.43 38.95 5.38
CA ASN A 78 -6.97 40.29 5.06
C ASN A 78 -7.70 41.32 5.93
N THR A 79 -6.96 42.29 6.50
CA THR A 79 -7.51 43.49 7.13
C THR A 79 -6.96 44.74 6.42
N GLY A 80 -7.26 45.94 6.95
CA GLY A 80 -6.80 47.20 6.38
C GLY A 80 -5.27 47.25 6.22
N LYS A 81 -4.52 47.22 7.33
CA LYS A 81 -3.05 47.41 7.36
C LYS A 81 -2.26 46.14 7.69
N LEU A 82 -2.92 45.00 7.83
CA LEU A 82 -2.30 43.74 8.23
C LEU A 82 -3.03 42.55 7.62
N CYS A 83 -2.30 41.66 6.98
CA CYS A 83 -2.81 40.39 6.48
C CYS A 83 -2.18 39.23 7.25
N PHE A 84 -2.95 38.18 7.41
CA PHE A 84 -2.53 36.94 8.05
C PHE A 84 -2.70 35.80 7.06
N ALA A 85 -1.71 34.92 6.98
CA ALA A 85 -1.80 33.64 6.29
C ALA A 85 -1.32 32.52 7.20
N THR A 86 -1.95 31.36 7.12
CA THR A 86 -1.36 30.13 7.65
C THR A 86 -0.69 29.40 6.50
N LEU A 87 0.61 29.20 6.63
CA LEU A 87 1.43 28.44 5.68
C LEU A 87 1.52 27.00 6.18
N GLN A 88 1.36 26.04 5.28
CA GLN A 88 1.54 24.62 5.56
C GLN A 88 2.68 24.05 4.71
N GLU A 89 3.61 23.35 5.36
CA GLU A 89 4.67 22.61 4.71
C GLU A 89 4.20 21.19 4.33
N GLY A 90 4.99 20.47 3.52
CA GLY A 90 4.60 19.15 3.00
C GLY A 90 4.35 18.11 4.09
N ASP A 91 4.97 18.26 5.26
CA ASP A 91 4.77 17.38 6.40
C ASP A 91 3.46 17.65 7.16
N GLY A 92 2.80 18.78 6.88
CA GLY A 92 1.61 19.24 7.57
C GLY A 92 1.89 20.25 8.68
N THR A 93 3.16 20.56 8.97
CA THR A 93 3.52 21.62 9.92
C THR A 93 2.99 22.95 9.42
N GLN A 94 2.41 23.73 10.32
CA GLN A 94 1.81 25.03 10.02
C GLN A 94 2.53 26.15 10.75
N LEU A 95 2.65 27.30 10.10
CA LEU A 95 3.21 28.52 10.68
C LEU A 95 2.46 29.74 10.15
N GLN A 96 2.20 30.72 11.02
CA GLN A 96 1.54 31.96 10.60
C GLN A 96 2.55 32.89 9.91
N ALA A 97 2.13 33.52 8.81
CA ALA A 97 2.79 34.66 8.20
C ALA A 97 1.97 35.93 8.46
N MET A 98 2.64 37.00 8.88
CA MET A 98 2.04 38.31 9.12
C MET A 98 2.60 39.32 8.13
N ILE A 99 1.75 39.82 7.23
CA ILE A 99 2.13 40.76 6.17
C ILE A 99 1.57 42.13 6.53
N SER A 100 2.41 43.01 7.08
CA SER A 100 1.98 44.31 7.61
C SER A 100 2.38 45.46 6.69
N LEU A 101 1.58 46.53 6.67
CA LEU A 101 1.91 47.75 5.92
C LEU A 101 3.26 48.34 6.35
N ALA A 102 3.58 48.26 7.64
CA ALA A 102 4.82 48.77 8.19
C ALA A 102 6.04 47.90 7.82
N GLY A 103 5.84 46.60 7.61
CA GLY A 103 6.89 45.66 7.24
C GLY A 103 7.21 45.68 5.74
N VAL A 104 6.19 45.45 4.90
CA VAL A 104 6.39 45.26 3.44
C VAL A 104 6.10 46.50 2.59
N GLY A 105 5.48 47.53 3.16
CA GLY A 105 5.04 48.73 2.42
C GLY A 105 3.68 48.57 1.71
N GLU A 106 3.21 49.66 1.09
CA GLU A 106 1.86 49.74 0.51
C GLU A 106 1.70 48.85 -0.74
N ASP A 107 2.64 48.93 -1.67
CA ASP A 107 2.58 48.20 -2.94
C ASP A 107 2.62 46.68 -2.73
N ALA A 108 3.53 46.19 -1.87
CA ALA A 108 3.64 44.77 -1.59
C ALA A 108 2.44 44.22 -0.80
N LEU A 109 1.84 45.03 0.09
CA LEU A 109 0.62 44.64 0.80
C LEU A 109 -0.60 44.61 -0.14
N ALA A 110 -0.68 45.56 -1.08
CA ALA A 110 -1.72 45.57 -2.11
C ALA A 110 -1.58 44.37 -3.06
N ALA A 111 -0.34 44.07 -3.50
CA ALA A 111 -0.03 42.90 -4.31
C ALA A 111 -0.40 41.60 -3.57
N TRP A 112 -0.11 41.49 -2.26
CA TRP A 112 -0.50 40.32 -1.47
C TRP A 112 -2.02 40.08 -1.55
N LYS A 113 -2.82 41.14 -1.34
CA LYS A 113 -4.28 41.06 -1.36
C LYS A 113 -4.84 40.73 -2.74
N ALA A 114 -4.20 41.19 -3.81
CA ALA A 114 -4.64 40.98 -5.18
C ALA A 114 -4.21 39.61 -5.73
N ASP A 115 -2.97 39.21 -5.46
CA ASP A 115 -2.31 38.11 -6.17
C ASP A 115 -2.38 36.78 -5.42
N VAL A 116 -2.40 36.77 -4.08
CA VAL A 116 -2.35 35.53 -3.28
C VAL A 116 -3.75 34.96 -3.10
N ASP A 117 -3.90 33.66 -3.40
CA ASP A 117 -5.09 32.87 -3.15
C ASP A 117 -4.78 31.66 -2.28
N LEU A 118 -5.80 31.11 -1.62
CA LEU A 118 -5.71 29.84 -0.93
C LEU A 118 -5.24 28.74 -1.91
N GLY A 119 -4.23 27.98 -1.49
CA GLY A 119 -3.59 26.91 -2.26
C GLY A 119 -2.27 27.32 -2.91
N ASP A 120 -1.98 28.62 -3.05
CA ASP A 120 -0.69 29.09 -3.57
C ASP A 120 0.45 28.72 -2.63
N PHE A 121 1.64 28.47 -3.17
CA PHE A 121 2.86 28.51 -2.37
C PHE A 121 3.43 29.91 -2.38
N VAL A 122 3.82 30.39 -1.20
CA VAL A 122 4.48 31.67 -1.02
C VAL A 122 5.78 31.49 -0.25
N PHE A 123 6.76 32.31 -0.58
CA PHE A 123 7.94 32.54 0.24
C PHE A 123 7.72 33.81 1.06
N VAL A 124 8.06 33.76 2.35
CA VAL A 124 7.97 34.88 3.29
C VAL A 124 9.32 35.02 3.97
N HIS A 125 9.89 36.23 3.91
CA HIS A 125 11.10 36.61 4.60
C HIS A 125 10.78 37.62 5.71
N GLY A 126 11.35 37.41 6.89
CA GLY A 126 11.20 38.33 8.00
C GLY A 126 11.54 37.71 9.34
N GLU A 127 11.10 38.36 10.41
CA GLU A 127 11.48 38.00 11.78
C GLU A 127 10.52 36.98 12.41
N VAL A 128 11.04 35.98 13.12
CA VAL A 128 10.24 35.10 13.96
C VAL A 128 9.75 35.85 15.20
N ILE A 129 8.45 35.83 15.42
CA ILE A 129 7.79 36.51 16.54
C ILE A 129 6.67 35.64 17.13
N SER A 130 6.20 35.98 18.33
CA SER A 130 4.91 35.54 18.87
C SER A 130 3.94 36.70 18.78
N SER A 131 2.79 36.50 18.14
CA SER A 131 1.76 37.54 18.08
C SER A 131 1.23 37.89 19.47
N ARG A 132 0.47 38.99 19.60
CA ARG A 132 -0.26 39.33 20.84
C ARG A 132 -1.17 38.22 21.38
N ARG A 133 -1.54 37.25 20.55
CA ARG A 133 -2.36 36.09 20.92
C ARG A 133 -1.54 34.83 21.24
N GLY A 134 -0.22 34.93 21.25
CA GLY A 134 0.69 33.79 21.44
C GLY A 134 0.96 32.96 20.19
N GLU A 135 0.38 33.30 19.02
CA GLU A 135 0.61 32.53 17.79
C GLU A 135 2.01 32.79 17.21
N LEU A 136 2.83 31.74 17.10
CA LEU A 136 4.16 31.77 16.48
C LEU A 136 4.04 32.12 15.00
N SER A 137 4.71 33.20 14.61
CA SER A 137 4.56 33.84 13.29
C SER A 137 5.89 34.29 12.71
N VAL A 138 5.94 34.46 11.39
CA VAL A 138 6.96 35.27 10.71
C VAL A 138 6.36 36.62 10.37
N MET A 139 6.90 37.70 10.94
CA MET A 139 6.56 39.08 10.58
C MET A 139 7.35 39.49 9.35
N ALA A 140 6.66 39.59 8.22
CA ALA A 140 7.30 39.74 6.93
C ALA A 140 7.83 41.17 6.68
N ASP A 141 9.05 41.25 6.17
CA ASP A 141 9.60 42.44 5.50
C ASP A 141 9.58 42.29 3.97
N ALA A 142 9.51 41.05 3.46
CA ALA A 142 9.36 40.73 2.04
C ALA A 142 8.61 39.41 1.83
N TRP A 143 7.98 39.26 0.67
CA TRP A 143 7.34 38.02 0.24
C TRP A 143 7.38 37.89 -1.28
N GLN A 144 7.24 36.66 -1.78
CA GLN A 144 7.07 36.39 -3.21
C GLN A 144 6.18 35.16 -3.44
N ILE A 145 5.54 35.08 -4.61
CA ILE A 145 4.90 33.85 -5.07
C ILE A 145 6.01 32.82 -5.35
N ALA A 146 5.84 31.60 -4.83
CA ALA A 146 6.70 30.46 -5.15
C ALA A 146 6.03 29.52 -6.18
N SER A 147 4.70 29.36 -6.11
CA SER A 147 3.94 28.63 -7.13
C SER A 147 2.47 29.00 -7.09
N LYS A 148 1.95 29.55 -8.20
CA LYS A 148 0.53 29.91 -8.32
C LYS A 148 -0.35 28.67 -8.53
N SER A 149 -1.31 28.46 -7.64
CA SER A 149 -2.31 27.39 -7.74
C SER A 149 -3.48 27.84 -8.61
N LEU A 150 -3.66 27.16 -9.75
CA LEU A 150 -4.76 27.43 -10.68
C LEU A 150 -6.08 26.82 -10.23
N ARG A 151 -6.04 25.71 -9.50
CA ARG A 151 -7.24 25.08 -8.93
C ARG A 151 -7.35 25.43 -7.44
N PRO A 152 -8.55 25.73 -6.93
CA PRO A 152 -8.75 25.90 -5.50
C PRO A 152 -8.55 24.58 -4.75
N LEU A 153 -8.12 24.65 -3.50
CA LEU A 153 -8.22 23.50 -2.60
C LEU A 153 -9.71 23.23 -2.27
N PRO A 154 -10.05 22.00 -1.86
CA PRO A 154 -11.33 21.70 -1.24
C PRO A 154 -11.61 22.64 -0.06
N VAL A 155 -12.88 23.00 0.12
CA VAL A 155 -13.29 23.86 1.23
C VAL A 155 -13.18 23.08 2.54
N ALA A 156 -12.57 23.67 3.58
CA ALA A 156 -12.21 22.97 4.82
C ALA A 156 -13.39 22.26 5.54
N HIS A 157 -14.62 22.75 5.40
CA HIS A 157 -15.82 22.14 6.01
C HIS A 157 -16.50 21.08 5.14
N LYS A 158 -15.99 20.80 3.94
CA LYS A 158 -16.52 19.77 3.05
C LYS A 158 -15.53 18.62 2.98
N GLU A 159 -15.89 17.50 3.60
CA GLU A 159 -15.09 16.30 3.50
C GLU A 159 -15.01 15.79 2.07
N LEU A 160 -13.82 15.30 1.70
CA LEU A 160 -13.64 14.57 0.45
C LEU A 160 -14.31 13.21 0.58
N SER A 161 -15.08 12.81 -0.43
CA SER A 161 -15.57 11.43 -0.53
C SER A 161 -14.38 10.47 -0.65
N GLU A 162 -14.58 9.21 -0.23
CA GLU A 162 -13.55 8.16 -0.35
C GLU A 162 -13.03 8.03 -1.80
N GLU A 163 -13.93 8.02 -2.79
CA GLU A 163 -13.55 8.00 -4.21
C GLU A 163 -12.65 9.19 -4.59
N THR A 164 -12.97 10.39 -4.10
CA THR A 164 -12.14 11.58 -4.38
C THR A 164 -10.77 11.47 -3.72
N ARG A 165 -10.68 10.92 -2.50
CA ARG A 165 -9.40 10.70 -1.80
C ARG A 165 -8.50 9.74 -2.57
N ILE A 166 -9.08 8.66 -3.10
CA ILE A 166 -8.36 7.66 -3.90
C ILE A 166 -7.91 8.26 -5.25
N ARG A 167 -8.79 8.94 -5.97
CA ARG A 167 -8.48 9.54 -7.29
C ARG A 167 -7.52 10.73 -7.19
N GLN A 168 -7.62 11.51 -6.12
CA GLN A 168 -6.88 12.76 -5.92
C GLN A 168 -6.09 12.71 -4.61
N ARG A 169 -5.27 11.67 -4.43
CA ARG A 169 -4.46 11.49 -3.22
C ARG A 169 -3.63 12.71 -2.86
N TYR A 170 -3.16 13.47 -3.84
CA TYR A 170 -2.44 14.72 -3.63
C TYR A 170 -3.27 15.76 -2.87
N LEU A 171 -4.60 15.81 -3.03
CA LEU A 171 -5.47 16.66 -2.22
C LEU A 171 -5.68 16.08 -0.82
N ASP A 172 -5.92 14.77 -0.72
CA ASP A 172 -6.08 14.09 0.58
C ASP A 172 -4.85 14.32 1.47
N LEU A 173 -3.64 14.18 0.92
CA LEU A 173 -2.37 14.46 1.60
C LEU A 173 -2.22 15.92 2.03
N ILE A 174 -2.82 16.87 1.32
CA ILE A 174 -2.80 18.29 1.71
C ILE A 174 -3.76 18.53 2.88
N THR A 175 -4.99 18.02 2.78
CA THR A 175 -6.09 18.40 3.67
C THR A 175 -6.21 17.54 4.93
N ARG A 176 -5.79 16.27 4.87
CA ARG A 176 -6.03 15.29 5.93
C ARG A 176 -4.72 14.84 6.60
N PRO A 177 -4.47 15.19 7.88
CA PRO A 177 -3.30 14.71 8.62
C PRO A 177 -3.16 13.19 8.62
N GLU A 178 -4.27 12.47 8.76
CA GLU A 178 -4.33 11.01 8.80
C GLU A 178 -3.78 10.39 7.51
N ALA A 179 -4.04 11.00 6.35
CA ALA A 179 -3.50 10.53 5.08
C ALA A 179 -1.96 10.62 5.03
N ARG A 180 -1.39 11.69 5.59
CA ARG A 180 0.07 11.87 5.68
C ARG A 180 0.68 10.87 6.65
N GLU A 181 0.03 10.66 7.80
CA GLU A 181 0.48 9.67 8.79
C GLU A 181 0.45 8.25 8.22
N THR A 182 -0.61 7.85 7.52
CA THR A 182 -0.68 6.53 6.87
C THR A 182 0.44 6.36 5.83
N ALA A 183 0.72 7.37 5.02
CA ALA A 183 1.82 7.34 4.06
C ALA A 183 3.19 7.14 4.75
N ARG A 184 3.44 7.82 5.88
CA ARG A 184 4.67 7.65 6.66
C ARG A 184 4.75 6.29 7.32
N LYS A 185 3.65 5.79 7.89
CA LYS A 185 3.56 4.46 8.49
C LYS A 185 3.92 3.37 7.48
N ARG A 186 3.44 3.47 6.24
CA ARG A 186 3.86 2.55 5.15
C ARG A 186 5.37 2.53 4.98
N ILE A 187 5.99 3.71 4.87
CA ILE A 187 7.45 3.83 4.67
C ILE A 187 8.19 3.23 5.87
N ALA A 188 7.75 3.52 7.10
CA ALA A 188 8.33 2.98 8.32
C ALA A 188 8.22 1.45 8.37
N VAL A 189 7.02 0.89 8.17
CA VAL A 189 6.76 -0.56 8.18
C VAL A 189 7.64 -1.30 7.18
N VAL A 190 7.73 -0.81 5.94
CA VAL A 190 8.59 -1.44 4.91
C VAL A 190 10.07 -1.36 5.27
N ARG A 191 10.53 -0.24 5.83
CA ARG A 191 11.91 -0.11 6.32
C ARG A 191 12.18 -1.07 7.46
N GLU A 192 11.29 -1.18 8.44
CA GLU A 192 11.49 -2.05 9.59
C GLU A 192 11.41 -3.54 9.24
N LEU A 193 10.62 -3.93 8.24
CA LEU A 193 10.67 -5.28 7.66
C LEU A 193 12.07 -5.59 7.13
N ARG A 194 12.65 -4.70 6.31
CA ARG A 194 14.02 -4.87 5.79
C ARG A 194 15.03 -4.98 6.93
N ASN A 195 14.98 -4.07 7.90
CA ASN A 195 15.88 -4.07 9.05
C ASN A 195 15.78 -5.38 9.85
N ALA A 196 14.57 -5.91 10.04
CA ALA A 196 14.34 -7.13 10.80
C ALA A 196 14.84 -8.40 10.10
N LEU A 197 14.74 -8.45 8.77
CA LEU A 197 15.30 -9.52 7.95
C LEU A 197 16.83 -9.43 7.86
N GLU A 198 17.39 -8.22 7.73
CA GLU A 198 18.83 -7.99 7.73
C GLU A 198 19.47 -8.45 9.06
N ARG A 199 18.85 -8.16 10.21
CA ARG A 199 19.29 -8.67 11.53
C ARG A 199 19.33 -10.20 11.60
N ARG A 200 18.54 -10.89 10.77
CA ARG A 200 18.45 -12.36 10.69
C ARG A 200 19.36 -12.96 9.60
N GLY A 201 20.12 -12.11 8.89
CA GLY A 201 21.07 -12.51 7.86
C GLY A 201 20.46 -12.79 6.49
N PHE A 202 19.22 -12.37 6.22
CA PHE A 202 18.62 -12.48 4.90
C PHE A 202 19.20 -11.44 3.93
N LEU A 203 19.41 -11.85 2.68
CA LEU A 203 19.89 -10.98 1.60
C LEU A 203 18.73 -10.56 0.70
N GLU A 204 18.56 -9.25 0.49
CA GLU A 204 17.58 -8.72 -0.47
C GLU A 204 18.10 -8.94 -1.90
N VAL A 205 17.30 -9.54 -2.77
CA VAL A 205 17.62 -9.73 -4.19
C VAL A 205 16.51 -9.16 -5.07
N GLU A 206 16.80 -8.99 -6.36
CA GLU A 206 15.82 -8.57 -7.37
C GLU A 206 15.64 -9.71 -8.39
N THR A 207 14.42 -10.24 -8.49
CA THR A 207 14.05 -11.27 -9.48
C THR A 207 13.21 -10.68 -10.61
N PRO A 208 13.13 -11.31 -11.79
CA PRO A 208 12.44 -10.71 -12.94
C PRO A 208 10.94 -10.56 -12.72
N MET A 209 10.43 -9.36 -13.02
CA MET A 209 8.98 -9.07 -13.06
C MET A 209 8.33 -9.40 -14.41
N LEU A 210 9.08 -9.35 -15.51
CA LEU A 210 8.64 -9.83 -16.81
C LEU A 210 9.19 -11.24 -17.03
N GLN A 211 8.30 -12.20 -17.20
CA GLN A 211 8.64 -13.63 -17.27
C GLN A 211 8.08 -14.22 -18.57
N THR A 212 8.79 -15.19 -19.15
CA THR A 212 8.31 -15.94 -20.33
C THR A 212 7.24 -16.97 -19.97
N LEU A 213 7.15 -17.33 -18.70
CA LEU A 213 6.16 -18.22 -18.12
C LEU A 213 5.86 -17.70 -16.70
N HIS A 214 4.60 -17.68 -16.31
CA HIS A 214 4.18 -17.27 -14.96
C HIS A 214 3.98 -18.50 -14.07
N GLY A 215 4.37 -18.40 -12.80
CA GLY A 215 4.22 -19.47 -11.82
C GLY A 215 4.48 -18.98 -10.40
N GLY A 216 4.54 -19.91 -9.44
CA GLY A 216 4.74 -19.59 -8.02
C GLY A 216 3.46 -19.16 -7.28
N ALA A 217 2.31 -19.12 -7.97
CA ALA A 217 0.99 -18.93 -7.36
C ALA A 217 -0.08 -19.48 -8.32
N ALA A 218 -1.30 -19.69 -7.81
CA ALA A 218 -2.49 -19.90 -8.62
C ALA A 218 -3.19 -18.54 -8.81
N ALA A 219 -3.00 -17.91 -9.97
CA ALA A 219 -3.52 -16.57 -10.27
C ALA A 219 -3.43 -16.28 -11.77
N ARG A 220 -4.38 -15.51 -12.31
CA ARG A 220 -4.33 -15.06 -13.71
C ARG A 220 -3.26 -13.98 -13.89
N PRO A 221 -2.32 -14.09 -14.84
CA PRO A 221 -1.30 -13.06 -15.06
C PRO A 221 -1.82 -11.89 -15.91
N PHE A 222 -1.12 -10.76 -15.88
CA PHE A 222 -1.19 -9.78 -16.95
C PHE A 222 -0.27 -10.21 -18.11
N VAL A 223 -0.78 -10.14 -19.34
CA VAL A 223 -0.04 -10.48 -20.56
C VAL A 223 0.37 -9.19 -21.28
N THR A 224 1.59 -9.14 -21.78
CA THR A 224 2.12 -8.05 -22.60
C THR A 224 3.00 -8.61 -23.72
N HIS A 225 3.34 -7.78 -24.71
CA HIS A 225 4.14 -8.19 -25.86
C HIS A 225 5.53 -7.52 -25.85
N SER A 226 6.59 -8.32 -26.03
CA SER A 226 7.96 -7.82 -26.15
C SER A 226 8.33 -7.58 -27.61
N ASN A 227 8.42 -6.32 -28.02
CA ASN A 227 8.87 -5.97 -29.38
C ASN A 227 10.30 -6.47 -29.71
N ALA A 228 11.15 -6.62 -28.69
CA ALA A 228 12.55 -7.01 -28.89
C ALA A 228 12.72 -8.52 -29.09
N MET A 229 11.86 -9.32 -28.44
CA MET A 229 11.90 -10.78 -28.52
C MET A 229 10.81 -11.35 -29.44
N ASP A 230 9.89 -10.50 -29.91
CA ASP A 230 8.70 -10.86 -30.71
C ASP A 230 7.92 -12.02 -30.07
N THR A 231 7.66 -11.88 -28.76
CA THR A 231 6.99 -12.92 -27.95
C THR A 231 6.18 -12.29 -26.82
N ASP A 232 5.19 -13.03 -26.34
CA ASP A 232 4.40 -12.62 -25.19
C ASP A 232 5.17 -12.85 -23.89
N LEU A 233 5.03 -11.90 -22.97
CA LEU A 233 5.57 -11.94 -21.62
C LEU A 233 4.45 -11.77 -20.61
N TYR A 234 4.68 -12.28 -19.42
CA TYR A 234 3.76 -12.24 -18.31
C TYR A 234 4.35 -11.38 -17.20
N LEU A 235 3.55 -10.51 -16.60
CA LEU A 235 3.94 -9.89 -15.34
C LEU A 235 3.84 -10.96 -14.24
N ARG A 236 4.84 -11.03 -13.37
CA ARG A 236 4.91 -12.06 -12.34
C ARG A 236 3.72 -12.01 -11.38
N ILE A 237 3.20 -13.19 -11.06
CA ILE A 237 2.18 -13.40 -10.02
C ILE A 237 2.80 -13.69 -8.64
N ALA A 238 4.05 -14.18 -8.64
CA ALA A 238 4.92 -14.40 -7.49
C ALA A 238 6.40 -14.47 -7.91
N PRO A 239 7.37 -14.08 -7.06
CA PRO A 239 8.80 -14.30 -7.26
C PRO A 239 9.28 -15.72 -6.86
N GLU A 240 8.46 -16.53 -6.20
CA GLU A 240 8.79 -17.84 -5.61
C GLU A 240 9.75 -18.70 -6.46
N LEU A 241 9.41 -18.98 -7.73
CA LEU A 241 10.21 -19.90 -8.55
C LEU A 241 11.63 -19.36 -8.81
N PHE A 242 11.82 -18.04 -8.85
CA PHE A 242 13.14 -17.44 -9.01
C PHE A 242 13.90 -17.36 -7.69
N LEU A 243 13.21 -17.12 -6.57
CA LEU A 243 13.84 -17.17 -5.25
C LEU A 243 14.31 -18.59 -4.89
N LYS A 244 13.56 -19.62 -5.26
CA LYS A 244 14.03 -21.02 -5.17
C LYS A 244 15.28 -21.28 -6.01
N ARG A 245 15.37 -20.71 -7.22
CA ARG A 245 16.61 -20.74 -8.02
C ARG A 245 17.79 -20.06 -7.32
N CYS A 246 17.56 -18.96 -6.57
CA CYS A 246 18.60 -18.35 -5.73
C CYS A 246 19.11 -19.29 -4.64
N VAL A 247 18.21 -20.03 -3.99
CA VAL A 247 18.56 -21.03 -2.97
C VAL A 247 19.34 -22.20 -3.57
N VAL A 248 18.90 -22.73 -4.73
CA VAL A 248 19.68 -23.72 -5.50
C VAL A 248 21.08 -23.19 -5.83
N GLY A 249 21.18 -21.90 -6.18
CA GLY A 249 22.45 -21.22 -6.44
C GLY A 249 23.35 -21.02 -5.22
N GLY A 250 22.89 -21.38 -4.01
CA GLY A 250 23.65 -21.33 -2.77
C GLY A 250 23.38 -20.12 -1.87
N ILE A 251 22.35 -19.31 -2.15
CA ILE A 251 21.94 -18.22 -1.26
C ILE A 251 21.01 -18.80 -0.18
N GLU A 252 21.57 -19.10 1.00
CA GLU A 252 20.85 -19.81 2.07
C GLU A 252 19.67 -19.01 2.66
N LYS A 253 19.79 -17.68 2.77
CA LYS A 253 18.73 -16.80 3.28
C LYS A 253 18.50 -15.65 2.33
N VAL A 254 17.37 -15.67 1.62
CA VAL A 254 17.05 -14.70 0.57
C VAL A 254 15.67 -14.14 0.77
N PHE A 255 15.47 -12.87 0.46
CA PHE A 255 14.14 -12.27 0.42
C PHE A 255 14.00 -11.26 -0.72
N GLU A 256 12.75 -10.98 -1.07
CA GLU A 256 12.40 -9.87 -1.95
C GLU A 256 11.19 -9.13 -1.38
N ILE A 257 11.29 -7.79 -1.26
CA ILE A 257 10.15 -6.90 -0.98
C ILE A 257 9.86 -6.07 -2.23
N ASN A 258 8.90 -6.52 -3.04
CA ASN A 258 8.58 -5.81 -4.27
C ASN A 258 7.18 -6.18 -4.81
N ARG A 259 6.88 -5.79 -6.04
CA ARG A 259 5.54 -5.86 -6.63
C ARG A 259 5.20 -7.22 -7.22
N ASN A 260 3.95 -7.64 -7.06
CA ASN A 260 3.30 -8.71 -7.81
C ASN A 260 2.06 -8.17 -8.52
N PHE A 261 1.69 -8.86 -9.60
CA PHE A 261 0.61 -8.45 -10.48
C PHE A 261 -0.34 -9.63 -10.73
N ARG A 262 -1.58 -9.53 -10.25
CA ARG A 262 -2.61 -10.55 -10.43
C ARG A 262 -3.82 -9.92 -11.12
N ASN A 263 -4.21 -10.48 -12.26
CA ASN A 263 -5.26 -9.95 -13.13
C ASN A 263 -6.64 -10.40 -12.64
N GLU A 264 -6.98 -9.94 -11.44
CA GLU A 264 -8.15 -10.33 -10.66
C GLU A 264 -8.97 -9.10 -10.22
N GLY A 265 -10.07 -9.35 -9.51
CA GLY A 265 -10.91 -8.30 -8.94
C GLY A 265 -10.16 -7.40 -7.95
N ALA A 266 -10.64 -6.17 -7.78
CA ALA A 266 -10.10 -5.21 -6.82
C ALA A 266 -11.18 -4.82 -5.80
N ASP A 267 -10.91 -4.99 -4.52
CA ASP A 267 -11.86 -4.74 -3.42
C ASP A 267 -11.17 -4.02 -2.23
N SER A 268 -11.61 -4.28 -0.99
CA SER A 268 -11.06 -3.71 0.24
C SER A 268 -9.76 -4.37 0.72
N SER A 269 -9.46 -5.59 0.26
CA SER A 269 -8.26 -6.39 0.61
C SER A 269 -7.42 -6.82 -0.61
N HIS A 270 -7.93 -6.65 -1.84
CA HIS A 270 -7.29 -7.00 -3.10
C HIS A 270 -7.02 -5.78 -3.99
N SER A 271 -5.82 -5.76 -4.58
CA SER A 271 -5.39 -4.81 -5.60
C SER A 271 -4.66 -5.59 -6.71
N PRO A 272 -4.93 -5.33 -8.00
CA PRO A 272 -4.29 -6.07 -9.09
C PRO A 272 -2.76 -5.90 -9.14
N GLU A 273 -2.28 -4.80 -8.58
CA GLU A 273 -0.87 -4.54 -8.30
C GLU A 273 -0.72 -4.34 -6.78
N PHE A 274 0.12 -5.15 -6.13
CA PHE A 274 0.32 -5.09 -4.68
C PHE A 274 1.75 -5.47 -4.29
N ALA A 275 2.18 -5.03 -3.11
CA ALA A 275 3.51 -5.31 -2.59
C ALA A 275 3.49 -6.57 -1.73
N MET A 276 4.43 -7.46 -1.97
CA MET A 276 4.60 -8.71 -1.23
C MET A 276 6.03 -8.83 -0.71
N LEU A 277 6.17 -9.41 0.47
CA LEU A 277 7.42 -9.94 0.97
C LEU A 277 7.41 -11.45 0.69
N GLU A 278 8.46 -11.96 0.05
CA GLU A 278 8.78 -13.38 0.11
C GLU A 278 10.15 -13.60 0.75
N THR A 279 10.27 -14.63 1.58
CA THR A 279 11.53 -15.05 2.21
C THR A 279 11.75 -16.54 1.99
N TYR A 280 13.00 -16.97 1.86
CA TYR A 280 13.40 -18.37 1.81
C TYR A 280 14.65 -18.58 2.69
N GLU A 281 14.57 -19.55 3.60
CA GLU A 281 15.63 -19.92 4.53
C GLU A 281 15.94 -21.42 4.41
N ALA A 282 17.14 -21.73 3.92
CA ALA A 282 17.67 -23.08 3.89
C ALA A 282 17.83 -23.64 5.32
N TYR A 283 17.64 -24.95 5.41
CA TYR A 283 17.69 -25.77 6.62
C TYR A 283 16.62 -25.46 7.67
N GLY A 284 15.58 -24.70 7.31
CA GLY A 284 14.38 -24.48 8.12
C GLY A 284 13.18 -25.28 7.66
N THR A 285 12.14 -25.30 8.49
CA THR A 285 10.83 -25.89 8.23
C THR A 285 9.73 -24.84 8.38
N TYR A 286 8.49 -25.19 8.04
CA TYR A 286 7.34 -24.32 8.28
C TYR A 286 7.15 -23.92 9.76
N ASP A 287 7.68 -24.68 10.74
CA ASP A 287 7.68 -24.32 12.16
C ASP A 287 8.58 -23.11 12.44
N ASP A 288 9.78 -23.13 11.85
CA ASP A 288 10.79 -22.09 12.03
C ASP A 288 10.28 -20.77 11.40
N SER A 289 9.67 -20.86 10.23
CA SER A 289 9.13 -19.69 9.54
C SER A 289 7.86 -19.14 10.17
N ALA A 290 7.02 -19.98 10.81
CA ALA A 290 5.87 -19.50 11.60
C ALA A 290 6.35 -18.66 12.80
N LYS A 291 7.36 -19.15 13.52
CA LYS A 291 7.98 -18.41 14.62
C LYS A 291 8.61 -17.09 14.12
N MET A 292 9.39 -17.16 13.05
CA MET A 292 10.02 -15.99 12.44
C MET A 292 8.98 -14.95 12.03
N THR A 293 7.90 -15.37 11.39
CA THR A 293 6.83 -14.47 10.92
C THR A 293 6.13 -13.76 12.09
N ARG A 294 5.85 -14.47 13.18
CA ARG A 294 5.31 -13.85 14.40
C ARG A 294 6.25 -12.79 14.97
N GLU A 295 7.52 -13.14 15.16
CA GLU A 295 8.52 -12.20 15.67
C GLU A 295 8.68 -10.98 14.75
N LEU A 296 8.67 -11.19 13.43
CA LEU A 296 8.79 -10.14 12.43
C LEU A 296 7.64 -9.13 12.52
N VAL A 297 6.40 -9.61 12.57
CA VAL A 297 5.21 -8.74 12.71
C VAL A 297 5.26 -7.96 14.03
N GLN A 298 5.63 -8.61 15.14
CA GLN A 298 5.74 -7.98 16.46
C GLN A 298 6.85 -6.92 16.51
N GLU A 299 8.03 -7.21 15.98
CA GLU A 299 9.14 -6.27 15.88
C GLU A 299 8.78 -5.04 15.05
N VAL A 300 8.11 -5.25 13.92
CA VAL A 300 7.66 -4.15 13.04
C VAL A 300 6.58 -3.31 13.71
N ALA A 301 5.63 -3.94 14.42
CA ALA A 301 4.61 -3.22 15.18
C ALA A 301 5.27 -2.31 16.25
N VAL A 302 6.21 -2.84 17.03
CA VAL A 302 6.93 -2.06 18.04
C VAL A 302 7.77 -0.95 17.41
N ALA A 303 8.54 -1.25 16.36
CA ALA A 303 9.47 -0.28 15.78
C ALA A 303 8.75 0.84 14.99
N ALA A 304 7.67 0.52 14.29
CA ALA A 304 6.95 1.48 13.45
C ALA A 304 5.77 2.17 14.16
N LEU A 305 5.13 1.50 15.13
CA LEU A 305 3.93 2.00 15.84
C LEU A 305 4.14 2.18 17.36
N GLY A 306 5.27 1.72 17.91
CA GLY A 306 5.64 1.91 19.32
C GLY A 306 5.15 0.82 20.28
N SER A 307 4.31 -0.11 19.83
CA SER A 307 3.70 -1.16 20.67
C SER A 307 3.19 -2.32 19.82
N THR A 308 3.06 -3.52 20.41
CA THR A 308 2.28 -4.63 19.81
C THR A 308 0.78 -4.44 19.98
N VAL A 309 0.35 -3.57 20.91
CA VAL A 309 -1.05 -3.17 21.06
C VAL A 309 -1.28 -1.94 20.19
N VAL A 310 -2.04 -2.11 19.11
CA VAL A 310 -2.36 -1.06 18.14
C VAL A 310 -3.76 -0.50 18.37
N THR A 311 -3.96 0.79 18.09
CA THR A 311 -5.28 1.42 18.12
C THR A 311 -5.88 1.44 16.71
N LEU A 312 -7.06 0.84 16.57
CA LEU A 312 -7.81 0.76 15.31
C LEU A 312 -8.60 2.06 15.05
N PRO A 313 -9.11 2.27 13.81
CA PRO A 313 -9.84 3.49 13.45
C PRO A 313 -11.11 3.75 14.28
N ASP A 314 -11.74 2.70 14.82
CA ASP A 314 -12.91 2.79 15.70
C ASP A 314 -12.57 3.09 17.17
N GLY A 315 -11.28 3.26 17.48
CA GLY A 315 -10.76 3.52 18.82
C GLY A 315 -10.54 2.27 19.67
N THR A 316 -10.86 1.08 19.17
CA THR A 316 -10.58 -0.17 19.87
C THR A 316 -9.09 -0.49 19.84
N SER A 317 -8.63 -1.25 20.85
CA SER A 317 -7.26 -1.76 20.92
C SER A 317 -7.22 -3.19 20.40
N TYR A 318 -6.18 -3.53 19.64
CA TYR A 318 -5.93 -4.86 19.12
C TYR A 318 -4.50 -5.29 19.47
N ASP A 319 -4.34 -6.46 20.08
CA ASP A 319 -3.04 -6.95 20.53
C ASP A 319 -2.45 -7.97 19.54
N LEU A 320 -1.26 -7.65 19.03
CA LEU A 320 -0.44 -8.51 18.17
C LEU A 320 0.68 -9.22 18.96
N GLY A 321 0.78 -8.97 20.27
CA GLY A 321 1.80 -9.52 21.15
C GLY A 321 1.60 -11.00 21.49
N GLY A 322 2.48 -11.52 22.33
CA GLY A 322 2.39 -12.89 22.86
C GLY A 322 2.71 -13.99 21.86
N GLU A 323 2.32 -15.21 22.21
CA GLU A 323 2.29 -16.35 21.30
C GLU A 323 0.93 -16.45 20.64
N TRP A 324 0.88 -16.94 19.41
CA TRP A 324 -0.34 -17.00 18.61
C TRP A 324 -0.90 -18.41 18.56
N THR A 325 -2.22 -18.50 18.49
CA THR A 325 -2.94 -19.78 18.42
C THR A 325 -2.53 -20.53 17.15
N THR A 326 -2.44 -21.86 17.26
CA THR A 326 -2.20 -22.74 16.12
C THR A 326 -3.32 -23.75 16.03
N LEU A 327 -3.97 -23.81 14.87
CA LEU A 327 -5.01 -24.76 14.51
C LEU A 327 -4.51 -25.67 13.38
N GLU A 328 -5.03 -26.89 13.32
CA GLU A 328 -4.87 -27.76 12.17
C GLU A 328 -6.17 -27.73 11.34
N MET A 329 -6.06 -27.67 10.01
CA MET A 329 -7.22 -27.45 9.13
C MET A 329 -8.31 -28.52 9.29
N TYR A 330 -7.96 -29.81 9.12
CA TYR A 330 -8.93 -30.90 9.24
C TYR A 330 -9.53 -31.04 10.66
N PRO A 331 -8.73 -31.06 11.75
CA PRO A 331 -9.28 -31.14 13.11
C PRO A 331 -10.18 -29.96 13.47
N SER A 332 -9.79 -28.72 13.15
CA SER A 332 -10.60 -27.54 13.48
C SER A 332 -11.90 -27.47 12.67
N LEU A 333 -11.87 -27.90 11.40
CA LEU A 333 -13.08 -28.05 10.60
C LEU A 333 -14.02 -29.09 11.22
N SER A 334 -13.48 -30.24 11.61
CA SER A 334 -14.25 -31.34 12.20
C SER A 334 -14.92 -30.92 13.51
N GLU A 335 -14.18 -30.20 14.37
CA GLU A 335 -14.71 -29.66 15.62
C GLU A 335 -15.85 -28.67 15.38
N SER A 336 -15.69 -27.73 14.44
CA SER A 336 -16.71 -26.72 14.12
C SER A 336 -17.99 -27.36 13.56
N LEU A 337 -17.83 -28.38 12.73
CA LEU A 337 -18.93 -29.09 12.08
C LEU A 337 -19.61 -30.15 12.96
N GLY A 338 -18.91 -30.69 13.96
CA GLY A 338 -19.39 -31.78 14.80
C GLY A 338 -19.36 -33.16 14.12
N PHE A 339 -18.59 -33.33 13.04
CA PHE A 339 -18.34 -34.61 12.37
C PHE A 339 -16.91 -34.66 11.82
N ASP A 340 -16.33 -35.86 11.76
CA ASP A 340 -14.95 -36.05 11.34
C ASP A 340 -14.79 -35.84 9.83
N VAL A 341 -14.05 -34.80 9.46
CA VAL A 341 -13.54 -34.55 8.12
C VAL A 341 -12.06 -34.89 8.10
N THR A 342 -11.66 -35.76 7.18
CA THR A 342 -10.28 -36.26 7.08
C THR A 342 -9.80 -36.23 5.62
N PRO A 343 -8.50 -36.46 5.36
CA PRO A 343 -8.02 -36.60 3.98
C PRO A 343 -8.68 -37.74 3.19
N ASP A 344 -9.28 -38.73 3.86
CA ASP A 344 -9.98 -39.86 3.23
C ASP A 344 -11.49 -39.59 3.00
N THR A 345 -12.03 -38.47 3.48
CA THR A 345 -13.43 -38.07 3.23
C THR A 345 -13.64 -37.85 1.74
N THR A 346 -14.74 -38.36 1.19
CA THR A 346 -14.98 -38.29 -0.26
C THR A 346 -15.53 -36.93 -0.69
N VAL A 347 -15.32 -36.57 -1.95
CA VAL A 347 -15.90 -35.35 -2.56
C VAL A 347 -17.42 -35.30 -2.41
N ASP A 348 -18.11 -36.42 -2.60
CA ASP A 348 -19.58 -36.48 -2.44
C ASP A 348 -20.03 -36.18 -1.00
N GLU A 349 -19.26 -36.64 0.00
CA GLU A 349 -19.52 -36.33 1.40
C GLU A 349 -19.28 -34.85 1.70
N LEU A 350 -18.18 -34.27 1.18
CA LEU A 350 -17.88 -32.84 1.33
C LEU A 350 -18.92 -31.94 0.66
N LEU A 351 -19.44 -32.33 -0.50
CA LEU A 351 -20.54 -31.61 -1.16
C LEU A 351 -21.84 -31.68 -0.35
N ALA A 352 -22.16 -32.85 0.22
CA ALA A 352 -23.32 -33.00 1.10
C ALA A 352 -23.17 -32.18 2.40
N ILE A 353 -21.94 -32.00 2.87
CA ILE A 353 -21.59 -31.13 3.99
C ILE A 353 -21.79 -29.66 3.60
N ALA A 354 -21.26 -29.23 2.44
CA ALA A 354 -21.41 -27.88 1.91
C ALA A 354 -22.90 -27.48 1.79
N ASP A 355 -23.74 -28.38 1.23
CA ASP A 355 -25.19 -28.17 1.11
C ASP A 355 -25.86 -28.00 2.49
N LYS A 356 -25.39 -28.72 3.54
CA LYS A 356 -25.94 -28.63 4.90
C LYS A 356 -25.58 -27.32 5.60
N VAL A 357 -24.37 -26.81 5.38
CA VAL A 357 -23.91 -25.56 6.00
C VAL A 357 -24.29 -24.33 5.17
N GLY A 358 -24.84 -24.52 3.97
CA GLY A 358 -25.26 -23.44 3.08
C GLY A 358 -24.11 -22.80 2.31
N LEU A 359 -23.04 -23.55 2.05
CA LEU A 359 -21.93 -23.11 1.20
C LEU A 359 -22.27 -23.37 -0.28
N ASP A 360 -22.32 -22.30 -1.07
CA ASP A 360 -22.54 -22.40 -2.52
C ASP A 360 -21.24 -22.83 -3.24
N VAL A 361 -21.16 -24.10 -3.61
CA VAL A 361 -20.02 -24.64 -4.38
C VAL A 361 -20.25 -24.45 -5.89
N PRO A 362 -19.29 -23.85 -6.64
CA PRO A 362 -19.38 -23.72 -8.08
C PRO A 362 -19.51 -25.07 -8.80
N ARG A 363 -20.43 -25.14 -9.77
CA ARG A 363 -20.68 -26.36 -10.58
C ARG A 363 -20.67 -26.03 -12.07
N LYS A 364 -20.08 -26.91 -12.88
CA LYS A 364 -20.12 -26.87 -14.36
C LYS A 364 -20.83 -28.12 -14.85
N ASP A 365 -21.88 -27.94 -15.66
CA ASP A 365 -22.75 -29.02 -16.15
C ASP A 365 -23.31 -29.94 -15.04
N GLY A 366 -23.55 -29.37 -13.85
CA GLY A 366 -24.09 -30.08 -12.68
C GLY A 366 -23.04 -30.81 -11.82
N VAL A 367 -21.76 -30.76 -12.20
CA VAL A 367 -20.64 -31.38 -11.47
C VAL A 367 -19.80 -30.31 -10.80
N SER A 368 -19.34 -30.56 -9.57
CA SER A 368 -18.41 -29.67 -8.86
C SER A 368 -17.15 -29.46 -9.70
N ILE A 369 -16.72 -28.21 -9.85
CA ILE A 369 -15.38 -27.92 -10.41
C ILE A 369 -14.29 -28.05 -9.35
N TYR A 370 -14.66 -28.06 -8.07
CA TYR A 370 -13.75 -28.22 -6.96
C TYR A 370 -13.54 -29.70 -6.63
N GLY A 371 -12.28 -30.09 -6.50
CA GLY A 371 -11.87 -31.36 -5.92
C GLY A 371 -11.85 -31.33 -4.39
N HIS A 372 -11.28 -32.37 -3.79
CA HIS A 372 -11.31 -32.59 -2.34
C HIS A 372 -10.66 -31.44 -1.57
N GLY A 373 -9.43 -31.06 -1.94
CA GLY A 373 -8.68 -30.05 -1.21
C GLY A 373 -9.36 -28.69 -1.21
N LYS A 374 -9.86 -28.25 -2.39
CA LYS A 374 -10.55 -26.96 -2.51
C LYS A 374 -11.87 -26.95 -1.74
N LEU A 375 -12.62 -28.06 -1.73
CA LEU A 375 -13.82 -28.18 -0.90
C LEU A 375 -13.52 -28.08 0.60
N VAL A 376 -12.44 -28.71 1.07
CA VAL A 376 -12.02 -28.63 2.49
C VAL A 376 -11.64 -27.19 2.86
N GLU A 377 -10.88 -26.49 2.01
CA GLU A 377 -10.51 -25.09 2.24
C GLU A 377 -11.74 -24.17 2.30
N GLU A 378 -12.64 -24.26 1.32
CA GLU A 378 -13.86 -23.42 1.27
C GLU A 378 -14.78 -23.69 2.47
N LEU A 379 -14.92 -24.96 2.87
CA LEU A 379 -15.66 -25.33 4.08
C LEU A 379 -15.01 -24.77 5.34
N TRP A 380 -13.68 -24.82 5.42
CA TRP A 380 -12.92 -24.30 6.55
C TRP A 380 -13.03 -22.78 6.65
N GLU A 381 -12.90 -22.06 5.54
CA GLU A 381 -13.08 -20.60 5.50
C GLU A 381 -14.48 -20.20 5.97
N HIS A 382 -15.51 -20.87 5.45
CA HIS A 382 -16.91 -20.61 5.78
C HIS A 382 -17.29 -20.93 7.24
N GLN A 383 -16.65 -21.94 7.86
CA GLN A 383 -17.03 -22.41 9.21
C GLN A 383 -16.10 -21.92 10.32
N VAL A 384 -14.84 -21.60 10.00
CA VAL A 384 -13.81 -21.27 10.99
C VAL A 384 -13.16 -19.94 10.64
N GLY A 385 -12.68 -19.78 9.40
CA GLY A 385 -11.86 -18.65 8.97
C GLY A 385 -12.45 -17.28 9.29
N ASP A 386 -13.71 -17.04 8.88
CA ASP A 386 -14.39 -15.75 9.05
C ASP A 386 -14.59 -15.34 10.53
N ALA A 387 -14.55 -16.31 11.46
CA ALA A 387 -14.71 -16.08 12.89
C ALA A 387 -13.38 -15.74 13.60
N LEU A 388 -12.23 -15.94 12.95
CA LEU A 388 -10.91 -15.74 13.58
C LEU A 388 -10.61 -14.25 13.79
N THR A 389 -10.64 -13.83 15.06
CA THR A 389 -10.32 -12.45 15.44
C THR A 389 -8.86 -12.28 15.84
N GLU A 390 -8.34 -13.16 16.69
CA GLU A 390 -6.93 -13.13 17.16
C GLU A 390 -5.98 -13.68 16.09
N PRO A 391 -4.69 -13.29 16.09
CA PRO A 391 -3.70 -13.86 15.19
C PRO A 391 -3.63 -15.38 15.37
N THR A 392 -3.89 -16.11 14.28
CA THR A 392 -4.02 -17.56 14.32
C THR A 392 -3.31 -18.19 13.13
N PHE A 393 -2.39 -19.10 13.40
CA PHE A 393 -1.83 -19.98 12.39
C PHE A 393 -2.78 -21.15 12.15
N VAL A 394 -3.05 -21.46 10.90
CA VAL A 394 -3.80 -22.64 10.46
C VAL A 394 -2.85 -23.47 9.65
N ARG A 395 -2.73 -24.76 9.95
CA ARG A 395 -1.65 -25.62 9.43
C ARG A 395 -2.18 -26.93 8.86
N ASP A 396 -1.30 -27.62 8.14
CA ASP A 396 -1.49 -28.97 7.62
C ASP A 396 -2.59 -29.04 6.54
N PHE A 397 -2.34 -28.33 5.43
CA PHE A 397 -3.29 -28.15 4.33
C PHE A 397 -3.43 -29.40 3.45
N PRO A 398 -4.57 -29.57 2.75
CA PRO A 398 -4.75 -30.61 1.74
C PRO A 398 -3.63 -30.60 0.69
N VAL A 399 -3.20 -31.79 0.28
CA VAL A 399 -2.14 -31.98 -0.70
C VAL A 399 -2.48 -31.41 -2.09
N GLU A 400 -3.76 -31.43 -2.46
CA GLU A 400 -4.27 -31.05 -3.78
C GLU A 400 -4.13 -29.55 -4.08
N THR A 401 -4.26 -28.69 -3.07
CA THR A 401 -4.22 -27.21 -3.21
C THR A 401 -2.84 -26.62 -2.94
N SER A 402 -1.84 -27.45 -2.63
CA SER A 402 -0.51 -27.03 -2.19
C SER A 402 0.59 -27.63 -3.09
N PRO A 403 0.64 -27.28 -4.40
CA PRO A 403 1.48 -27.96 -5.40
C PRO A 403 2.99 -27.70 -5.25
N LEU A 404 3.38 -26.67 -4.49
CA LEU A 404 4.78 -26.30 -4.23
C LEU A 404 5.23 -26.63 -2.79
N THR A 405 4.33 -27.19 -1.98
CA THR A 405 4.57 -27.51 -0.58
C THR A 405 4.91 -28.98 -0.40
N ARG A 406 5.88 -29.26 0.47
CA ARG A 406 6.24 -30.64 0.85
C ARG A 406 5.07 -31.31 1.58
N GLN A 407 4.83 -32.58 1.26
CA GLN A 407 3.96 -33.45 2.03
C GLN A 407 4.38 -33.51 3.51
N HIS A 408 3.40 -33.68 4.40
CA HIS A 408 3.67 -33.77 5.83
C HIS A 408 4.54 -34.98 6.15
N ARG A 409 5.52 -34.80 7.05
CA ARG A 409 6.50 -35.84 7.40
C ARG A 409 5.91 -37.12 8.00
N SER A 410 4.70 -37.06 8.55
CA SER A 410 4.05 -38.19 9.24
C SER A 410 2.54 -38.34 9.03
N LYS A 411 1.87 -37.39 8.34
CA LYS A 411 0.41 -37.36 8.20
C LYS A 411 0.08 -37.48 6.70
N PRO A 412 -0.43 -38.63 6.22
CA PRO A 412 -0.80 -38.78 4.82
C PRO A 412 -1.89 -37.78 4.41
N GLY A 413 -1.90 -37.36 3.15
CA GLY A 413 -2.95 -36.52 2.58
C GLY A 413 -2.87 -35.02 2.93
N VAL A 414 -1.91 -34.60 3.75
CA VAL A 414 -1.68 -33.18 4.10
C VAL A 414 -0.24 -32.73 3.81
N THR A 415 -0.02 -31.41 3.77
CA THR A 415 1.27 -30.75 3.49
C THR A 415 1.74 -29.88 4.65
N GLU A 416 3.04 -29.64 4.77
CA GLU A 416 3.60 -28.73 5.78
C GLU A 416 3.47 -27.27 5.32
N LYS A 417 2.23 -26.79 5.23
CA LYS A 417 1.85 -25.41 4.98
C LYS A 417 1.19 -24.82 6.22
N TRP A 418 1.38 -23.53 6.44
CA TRP A 418 0.54 -22.73 7.31
C TRP A 418 0.06 -21.46 6.61
N ASP A 419 -1.14 -21.00 6.94
CA ASP A 419 -1.63 -19.66 6.67
C ASP A 419 -1.85 -18.93 8.00
N LEU A 420 -1.53 -17.64 8.04
CA LEU A 420 -1.69 -16.76 9.20
C LEU A 420 -2.91 -15.86 8.97
N TYR A 421 -3.92 -16.02 9.80
CA TYR A 421 -5.10 -15.16 9.82
C TYR A 421 -4.97 -14.09 10.89
N VAL A 422 -5.29 -12.85 10.55
CA VAL A 422 -5.33 -11.71 11.47
C VAL A 422 -6.61 -10.92 11.19
N ARG A 423 -7.48 -10.78 12.18
CA ARG A 423 -8.76 -10.03 12.04
C ARG A 423 -9.62 -10.52 10.87
N GLY A 424 -9.71 -11.84 10.69
CA GLY A 424 -10.57 -12.49 9.70
C GLY A 424 -10.04 -12.48 8.26
N PHE A 425 -8.79 -12.07 8.02
CA PHE A 425 -8.17 -12.19 6.70
C PHE A 425 -6.79 -12.84 6.76
N GLU A 426 -6.43 -13.53 5.69
CA GLU A 426 -5.12 -14.13 5.49
C GLU A 426 -4.04 -13.05 5.30
N LEU A 427 -3.07 -12.99 6.20
CA LEU A 427 -1.97 -12.04 6.17
C LEU A 427 -0.71 -12.61 5.48
N ALA A 428 -0.38 -13.85 5.80
CA ALA A 428 0.85 -14.50 5.37
C ALA A 428 0.66 -16.02 5.24
N THR A 429 1.59 -16.66 4.54
CA THR A 429 1.65 -18.10 4.35
C THR A 429 3.10 -18.57 4.50
N GLY A 430 3.32 -19.84 4.83
CA GLY A 430 4.65 -20.43 4.84
C GLY A 430 4.69 -21.94 4.72
N TYR A 431 5.76 -22.44 4.10
CA TYR A 431 5.89 -23.82 3.63
C TYR A 431 7.17 -24.45 4.15
N SER A 432 7.14 -25.76 4.40
CA SER A 432 8.33 -26.58 4.15
C SER A 432 8.33 -26.84 2.64
N GLU A 433 9.35 -26.36 1.96
CA GLU A 433 9.37 -26.32 0.50
C GLU A 433 9.45 -27.72 -0.12
N LEU A 434 8.70 -27.95 -1.21
CA LEU A 434 8.86 -29.16 -2.01
C LEU A 434 10.17 -29.09 -2.80
N ILE A 435 11.16 -29.84 -2.35
CA ILE A 435 12.50 -29.87 -2.95
C ILE A 435 12.79 -31.12 -3.80
N ASP A 436 11.89 -32.10 -3.80
CA ASP A 436 12.02 -33.31 -4.60
C ASP A 436 11.56 -33.03 -6.04
N PRO A 437 12.47 -32.99 -7.04
CA PRO A 437 12.12 -32.62 -8.41
C PRO A 437 11.20 -33.65 -9.09
N ILE A 438 11.22 -34.92 -8.66
CA ILE A 438 10.35 -35.96 -9.23
C ILE A 438 8.92 -35.71 -8.78
N ILE A 439 8.70 -35.51 -7.48
CA ILE A 439 7.38 -35.21 -6.93
C ILE A 439 6.89 -33.85 -7.45
N GLN A 440 7.79 -32.86 -7.57
CA GLN A 440 7.43 -31.54 -8.11
C GLN A 440 6.92 -31.63 -9.56
N ARG A 441 7.53 -32.48 -10.40
CA ARG A 441 7.03 -32.77 -11.75
C ARG A 441 5.63 -33.39 -11.70
N GLU A 442 5.41 -34.39 -10.84
CA GLU A 442 4.09 -35.01 -10.67
C GLU A 442 3.02 -33.96 -10.28
N ARG A 443 3.38 -32.95 -9.46
CA ARG A 443 2.48 -31.85 -9.10
C ARG A 443 2.16 -30.94 -10.27
N PHE A 444 3.15 -30.57 -11.07
CA PHE A 444 2.88 -29.80 -12.29
C PHE A 444 2.04 -30.56 -13.31
N GLU A 445 2.25 -31.87 -13.44
CA GLU A 445 1.41 -32.71 -14.30
C GLU A 445 -0.04 -32.79 -13.79
N ASP A 446 -0.25 -32.76 -12.47
CA ASP A 446 -1.59 -32.67 -11.89
C ASP A 446 -2.24 -31.31 -12.13
N GLN A 447 -1.51 -30.22 -11.93
CA GLN A 447 -1.96 -28.87 -12.25
C GLN A 447 -2.31 -28.74 -13.74
N ALA A 448 -1.52 -29.33 -14.64
CA ALA A 448 -1.83 -29.37 -16.07
C ALA A 448 -3.13 -30.15 -16.38
N ARG A 449 -3.44 -31.21 -15.61
CA ARG A 449 -4.74 -31.91 -15.73
C ARG A 449 -5.89 -31.04 -15.24
N GLN A 450 -5.72 -30.30 -14.15
CA GLN A 450 -6.71 -29.33 -13.64
C GLN A 450 -6.95 -28.21 -14.65
N ALA A 451 -5.89 -27.67 -15.27
CA ALA A 451 -5.99 -26.70 -16.35
C ALA A 451 -6.80 -27.22 -17.55
N ALA A 452 -6.54 -28.47 -17.96
CA ALA A 452 -7.30 -29.12 -19.02
C ALA A 452 -8.78 -29.38 -18.65
N ALA A 453 -9.09 -29.52 -17.36
CA ALA A 453 -10.46 -29.61 -16.84
C ALA A 453 -11.17 -28.25 -16.75
N GLY A 454 -10.45 -27.14 -16.92
CA GLY A 454 -10.99 -25.79 -17.01
C GLY A 454 -10.64 -24.87 -15.85
N ASP A 455 -9.67 -25.24 -15.00
CA ASP A 455 -9.08 -24.33 -14.02
C ASP A 455 -8.06 -23.42 -14.71
N ASP A 456 -8.44 -22.16 -14.97
CA ASP A 456 -7.58 -21.20 -15.66
C ASP A 456 -6.54 -20.54 -14.76
N GLU A 457 -6.48 -20.92 -13.48
CA GLU A 457 -5.51 -20.43 -12.48
C GLU A 457 -4.46 -21.48 -12.11
N ALA A 458 -4.61 -22.73 -12.58
CA ALA A 458 -3.67 -23.82 -12.33
C ALA A 458 -2.25 -23.52 -12.86
N MET A 459 -1.24 -23.98 -12.12
CA MET A 459 0.16 -23.70 -12.43
C MET A 459 0.62 -24.33 -13.75
N VAL A 460 1.39 -23.58 -14.53
CA VAL A 460 2.02 -24.07 -15.76
C VAL A 460 3.32 -24.82 -15.42
N LEU A 461 3.58 -25.93 -16.13
CA LEU A 461 4.81 -26.69 -16.00
C LEU A 461 6.02 -25.86 -16.49
N ASP A 462 6.94 -25.55 -15.57
CA ASP A 462 8.20 -24.85 -15.84
C ASP A 462 9.38 -25.84 -15.87
N GLU A 463 9.82 -26.24 -17.07
CA GLU A 463 10.94 -27.17 -17.24
C GLU A 463 12.28 -26.57 -16.77
N ASP A 464 12.47 -25.25 -16.87
CA ASP A 464 13.71 -24.60 -16.40
C ASP A 464 13.77 -24.60 -14.87
N PHE A 465 12.62 -24.40 -14.21
CA PHE A 465 12.54 -24.54 -12.75
C PHE A 465 12.84 -25.96 -12.31
N LEU A 466 12.26 -26.99 -12.96
CA LEU A 466 12.57 -28.38 -12.67
C LEU A 466 14.06 -28.69 -12.87
N ALA A 467 14.66 -28.22 -13.96
CA ALA A 467 16.10 -28.39 -14.22
C ALA A 467 16.98 -27.74 -13.14
N ALA A 468 16.56 -26.60 -12.58
CA ALA A 468 17.24 -25.99 -11.43
C ALA A 468 17.10 -26.86 -10.17
N MET A 469 15.89 -27.32 -9.85
CA MET A 469 15.65 -28.20 -8.70
C MET A 469 16.43 -29.52 -8.79
N GLU A 470 16.64 -30.05 -10.01
CA GLU A 470 17.46 -31.24 -10.30
C GLU A 470 18.96 -31.04 -10.00
N GLN A 471 19.46 -29.79 -9.89
CA GLN A 471 20.82 -29.51 -9.37
C GLN A 471 20.93 -29.71 -7.86
N GLY A 472 19.80 -29.87 -7.17
CA GLY A 472 19.71 -30.07 -5.73
C GLY A 472 19.41 -28.77 -5.00
N MET A 473 18.15 -28.59 -4.58
CA MET A 473 17.78 -27.56 -3.61
C MET A 473 17.93 -28.13 -2.18
N PRO A 474 18.62 -27.44 -1.25
CA PRO A 474 18.64 -27.86 0.15
C PRO A 474 17.22 -27.81 0.75
N PRO A 475 16.93 -28.56 1.84
CA PRO A 475 15.67 -28.39 2.57
C PRO A 475 15.50 -26.91 2.94
N THR A 476 14.34 -26.33 2.70
CA THR A 476 14.10 -24.90 2.84
C THR A 476 12.71 -24.65 3.38
N THR A 477 12.56 -23.57 4.13
CA THR A 477 11.26 -22.98 4.45
C THR A 477 11.10 -21.67 3.71
N GLY A 478 9.92 -21.44 3.13
CA GLY A 478 9.58 -20.18 2.47
C GLY A 478 8.37 -19.54 3.11
N THR A 479 8.24 -18.22 2.94
CA THR A 479 7.07 -17.45 3.40
C THR A 479 6.65 -16.43 2.37
N GLY A 480 5.35 -16.19 2.24
CA GLY A 480 4.79 -15.02 1.56
C GLY A 480 3.98 -14.16 2.53
N MET A 481 4.13 -12.84 2.48
CA MET A 481 3.31 -11.90 3.27
C MET A 481 2.93 -10.67 2.44
N GLY A 482 1.63 -10.39 2.36
CA GLY A 482 1.14 -9.17 1.71
C GLY A 482 1.49 -7.94 2.55
N ILE A 483 2.34 -7.04 2.05
CA ILE A 483 2.75 -5.83 2.79
C ILE A 483 1.57 -4.89 2.98
N ASP A 484 0.69 -4.82 1.98
CA ASP A 484 -0.53 -4.04 2.07
C ASP A 484 -1.49 -4.59 3.14
N ARG A 485 -1.61 -5.93 3.23
CA ARG A 485 -2.38 -6.61 4.29
C ARG A 485 -1.72 -6.50 5.67
N LEU A 486 -0.38 -6.45 5.75
CA LEU A 486 0.32 -6.15 7.00
C LEU A 486 -0.04 -4.74 7.50
N LEU A 487 -0.11 -3.76 6.62
CA LEU A 487 -0.59 -2.43 6.99
C LEU A 487 -2.06 -2.46 7.42
N MET A 488 -2.91 -3.27 6.79
CA MET A 488 -4.30 -3.48 7.26
C MET A 488 -4.35 -4.05 8.67
N ALA A 489 -3.49 -5.03 8.98
CA ALA A 489 -3.40 -5.63 10.32
C ALA A 489 -2.93 -4.61 11.37
N LEU A 490 -1.89 -3.82 11.05
CA LEU A 490 -1.28 -2.86 11.97
C LEU A 490 -2.10 -1.58 12.17
N THR A 491 -2.89 -1.17 11.17
CA THR A 491 -3.56 0.14 11.17
C THR A 491 -5.08 0.07 11.15
N GLY A 492 -5.65 -1.08 10.80
CA GLY A 492 -7.08 -1.25 10.57
C GLY A 492 -7.62 -0.62 9.28
N LEU A 493 -6.77 0.02 8.48
CA LEU A 493 -7.15 0.68 7.22
C LEU A 493 -7.11 -0.30 6.05
N GLY A 494 -8.07 -0.21 5.11
CA GLY A 494 -8.08 -1.06 3.91
C GLY A 494 -6.96 -0.76 2.91
N ILE A 495 -6.73 -1.66 1.95
CA ILE A 495 -5.62 -1.57 0.98
C ILE A 495 -5.63 -0.25 0.17
N ARG A 496 -6.82 0.25 -0.17
CA ARG A 496 -6.99 1.51 -0.92
C ARG A 496 -6.62 2.75 -0.12
N GLU A 497 -6.53 2.65 1.20
CA GLU A 497 -6.07 3.74 2.06
C GLU A 497 -4.56 3.68 2.33
N THR A 498 -3.99 2.48 2.35
CA THR A 498 -2.56 2.25 2.62
C THR A 498 -1.70 2.36 1.35
N ILE A 499 -2.30 2.24 0.17
CA ILE A 499 -1.67 2.55 -1.12
C ILE A 499 -1.87 4.03 -1.46
N LEU A 500 -0.77 4.71 -1.79
CA LEU A 500 -0.80 6.13 -2.18
C LEU A 500 -1.66 6.36 -3.42
N PHE A 501 -1.44 5.58 -4.47
CA PHE A 501 -2.13 5.71 -5.76
C PHE A 501 -2.76 4.39 -6.17
N PRO A 502 -3.90 3.98 -5.55
CA PRO A 502 -4.60 2.79 -5.97
C PRO A 502 -5.13 3.00 -7.40
N ILE A 503 -5.08 1.95 -8.23
CA ILE A 503 -5.64 2.03 -9.58
C ILE A 503 -7.16 2.26 -9.50
N VAL A 504 -7.65 3.16 -10.35
CA VAL A 504 -9.06 3.52 -10.44
C VAL A 504 -9.53 3.36 -11.87
N LYS A 505 -10.79 2.93 -12.05
CA LYS A 505 -11.41 2.97 -13.38
C LYS A 505 -11.33 4.40 -13.93
N PRO A 506 -10.84 4.61 -15.15
CA PRO A 506 -10.83 5.93 -15.77
C PRO A 506 -12.24 6.53 -15.76
N SER A 507 -12.35 7.83 -15.52
CA SER A 507 -13.60 8.54 -15.84
C SER A 507 -13.83 8.40 -17.35
N GLN A 508 -15.06 8.09 -17.78
CA GLN A 508 -15.39 8.16 -19.21
C GLN A 508 -14.99 9.55 -19.71
N ALA A 509 -14.15 9.56 -20.75
CA ALA A 509 -13.59 10.78 -21.33
C ALA A 509 -14.68 11.63 -22.01
#